data_AF-A0A1V5IVQ6-F1
#
_entry.id   AF-A0A1V5IVQ6-F1
#
_cell.length_a   1.000
_cell.length_b   1.000
_cell.length_c   1.000
_cell.angle_alpha   90.00
_cell.angle_beta   90.00
_cell.angle_gamma   90.00
#
_symmetry.space_group_name_H-M   'P 1'
#
loop_
_entity.id
_entity.type
_entity.pdbx_description
1 polymer ?
#
loop_
_entity_poly.entity_id
_entity_poly.type
_entity_poly.pdbx_seq_one_letter_code
_entity_poly.pdbx_strand_id
1 'polypeptide(L)'
;MEAKKFFITETGKAEILSINTCPICGAARDNNLESWGFVSGCWNKAPLLCGHGFWITENFNPTDDAANDEWQESILILPEYIPELEALGYSEAEA
;
A
#
# COMPACT_ATOMS: atom_id res chain seq x y z
N MET A 1 19.30 -7.46 8.36
CA MET A 1 17.90 -7.59 7.92
C MET A 1 17.31 -6.20 8.07
N GLU A 2 16.90 -5.58 6.96
CA GLU A 2 16.16 -4.31 7.04
C GLU A 2 14.91 -4.52 7.88
N ALA A 3 14.65 -3.59 8.80
CA ALA A 3 13.50 -3.67 9.68
C ALA A 3 12.23 -3.57 8.82
N LYS A 4 11.29 -4.50 9.01
CA LYS A 4 9.97 -4.43 8.42
C LYS A 4 9.23 -3.24 9.06
N LYS A 5 8.93 -2.22 8.27
CA LYS A 5 8.33 -0.98 8.77
C LYS A 5 7.01 -0.66 8.09
N PHE A 6 6.13 0.03 8.79
CA PHE A 6 4.94 0.67 8.22
C PHE A 6 4.79 2.10 8.75
N PHE A 7 4.09 2.96 8.02
CA PHE A 7 3.74 4.32 8.43
C PHE A 7 2.25 4.40 8.73
N ILE A 8 1.85 5.04 9.82
CA ILE A 8 0.42 5.27 10.09
C ILE A 8 -0.05 6.49 9.32
N THR A 9 -0.98 6.29 8.39
CA THR A 9 -1.62 7.37 7.63
C THR A 9 -2.58 8.16 8.52
N GLU A 10 -2.98 9.37 8.10
CA GLU A 10 -3.99 10.20 8.79
C GLU A 10 -5.33 9.48 9.00
N THR A 11 -5.63 8.47 8.17
CA THR A 11 -6.85 7.66 8.28
C THR A 11 -6.69 6.40 9.13
N GLY A 12 -5.57 6.28 9.86
CA GLY A 12 -5.27 5.17 10.77
C GLY A 12 -4.85 3.87 10.08
N LYS A 13 -4.68 3.87 8.75
CA LYS A 13 -4.21 2.70 8.01
C LYS A 13 -2.70 2.61 8.08
N ALA A 14 -2.17 1.40 8.17
CA ALA A 14 -0.73 1.16 8.09
C ALA A 14 -0.30 1.07 6.63
N GLU A 15 0.64 1.91 6.22
CA GLU A 15 1.20 1.95 4.88
C GLU A 15 2.58 1.28 4.85
N ILE A 16 2.73 0.30 3.97
CA ILE A 16 4.00 -0.38 3.72
C ILE A 16 4.46 0.01 2.31
N LEU A 17 5.64 0.61 2.21
CA LEU A 17 6.22 1.05 0.95
C LEU A 17 6.95 -0.09 0.23
N SER A 18 7.07 0.03 -1.09
CA SER A 18 7.87 -0.86 -1.96
C SER A 18 7.45 -2.33 -1.88
N ILE A 19 6.14 -2.59 -1.76
CA ILE A 19 5.57 -3.94 -1.74
C ILE A 19 4.30 -3.97 -2.60
N ASN A 20 4.08 -5.10 -3.30
CA ASN A 20 2.99 -5.27 -4.28
C ASN A 20 2.01 -6.40 -3.93
N THR A 21 2.19 -7.06 -2.78
CA THR A 21 1.30 -8.10 -2.25
C THR A 21 1.00 -7.85 -0.79
N CYS A 22 -0.10 -8.40 -0.29
CA CYS A 22 -0.44 -8.32 1.12
C CYS A 22 0.73 -8.78 2.01
N PRO A 23 1.29 -7.93 2.90
CA PRO A 23 2.36 -8.33 3.82
C PRO A 23 1.94 -9.40 4.83
N ILE A 24 0.63 -9.59 5.06
CA ILE A 24 0.09 -10.55 6.02
C ILE A 24 0.01 -11.97 5.43
N CYS A 25 -0.56 -12.10 4.22
CA CYS A 25 -0.86 -13.42 3.64
C CYS A 25 -0.35 -13.63 2.20
N GLY A 26 0.32 -12.64 1.60
CA GLY A 26 0.85 -12.72 0.23
C GLY A 26 -0.21 -12.60 -0.87
N ALA A 27 -1.46 -12.29 -0.54
CA ALA A 27 -2.52 -12.11 -1.53
C ALA A 27 -2.21 -10.93 -2.48
N ALA A 28 -2.52 -11.13 -3.76
CA ALA A 28 -2.38 -10.11 -4.78
C ALA A 28 -3.52 -9.07 -4.71
N ARG A 29 -3.34 -7.98 -5.46
CA ARG A 29 -4.44 -7.04 -5.74
C ARG A 29 -5.52 -7.70 -6.58
N ASP A 30 -6.73 -7.21 -6.42
CA ASP A 30 -7.83 -7.48 -7.31
C ASP A 30 -7.64 -6.70 -8.62
N ASN A 31 -7.71 -7.38 -9.76
CA ASN A 31 -7.54 -6.77 -11.09
C ASN A 31 -8.87 -6.36 -11.74
N ASN A 32 -9.99 -6.40 -11.00
CA ASN A 32 -11.24 -5.84 -11.48
C ASN A 32 -11.20 -4.31 -11.37
N LEU A 33 -10.98 -3.66 -12.51
CA LEU A 33 -10.88 -2.20 -12.62
C LEU A 33 -12.12 -1.47 -12.10
N GLU A 34 -13.29 -2.10 -12.07
CA GLU A 34 -14.51 -1.49 -11.51
C GLU A 34 -14.43 -1.29 -9.99
N SER A 35 -13.60 -2.06 -9.31
CA SER A 35 -13.38 -1.95 -7.86
C SER A 35 -12.29 -0.93 -7.50
N TRP A 36 -11.65 -0.33 -8.51
CA TRP A 36 -10.53 0.58 -8.30
C TRP A 36 -11.03 2.00 -8.05
N GLY A 37 -10.41 2.67 -7.07
CA GLY A 37 -10.70 4.06 -6.73
C GLY A 37 -9.59 5.00 -7.20
N PHE A 38 -9.96 6.23 -7.56
CA PHE A 38 -9.02 7.35 -7.66
C PHE A 38 -8.80 7.96 -6.27
N VAL A 39 -7.55 8.25 -5.91
CA VAL A 39 -7.18 8.95 -4.67
C VAL A 39 -6.24 10.07 -5.05
N SER A 40 -6.39 11.25 -4.45
CA SER A 40 -5.62 12.48 -4.68
C SER A 40 -4.20 12.30 -5.26
N GLY A 41 -4.05 12.34 -6.60
CA GLY A 41 -2.76 12.21 -7.30
C GLY A 41 -2.23 10.78 -7.49
N CYS A 42 -2.89 9.79 -6.89
CA CYS A 42 -2.67 8.36 -7.10
C CYS A 42 -3.51 7.88 -8.28
N TRP A 43 -2.89 7.14 -9.20
CA TRP A 43 -3.63 6.65 -10.36
C TRP A 43 -4.54 5.48 -10.01
N ASN A 44 -4.24 4.67 -8.99
CA ASN A 44 -5.01 3.46 -8.70
C ASN A 44 -5.01 3.08 -7.21
N LYS A 45 -6.21 2.94 -6.62
CA LYS A 45 -6.44 2.23 -5.35
C LYS A 45 -7.19 0.94 -5.65
N ALA A 46 -6.50 -0.20 -5.62
CA ALA A 46 -7.09 -1.52 -5.85
C ALA A 46 -7.27 -2.27 -4.52
N PRO A 47 -8.42 -2.90 -4.24
CA PRO A 47 -8.54 -3.76 -3.07
C PRO A 47 -7.63 -5.00 -3.20
N LEU A 48 -7.13 -5.49 -2.07
CA LEU A 48 -6.46 -6.80 -2.03
C LEU A 48 -7.50 -7.93 -2.04
N LEU A 49 -7.19 -9.04 -2.71
CA LEU A 49 -8.09 -10.21 -2.79
C LEU A 49 -8.44 -10.79 -1.41
N CYS A 50 -7.57 -10.60 -0.42
CA CYS A 50 -7.78 -11.02 0.96
C CYS A 50 -8.64 -10.07 1.79
N GLY A 51 -8.93 -8.85 1.33
CA GLY A 51 -9.68 -7.85 2.07
C GLY A 51 -8.92 -7.13 3.19
N HIS A 52 -7.68 -7.53 3.52
CA HIS A 52 -6.84 -6.86 4.52
C HIS A 52 -6.53 -5.38 4.24
N GLY A 53 -6.71 -4.93 2.99
CA GLY A 53 -6.23 -3.62 2.60
C GLY A 53 -6.34 -3.32 1.12
N PHE A 54 -5.54 -2.35 0.70
CA PHE A 54 -5.52 -1.83 -0.66
C PHE A 54 -4.09 -1.72 -1.17
N TRP A 55 -3.91 -1.95 -2.46
CA TRP A 55 -2.72 -1.57 -3.20
C TRP A 55 -2.90 -0.17 -3.78
N ILE A 56 -1.87 0.65 -3.62
CA ILE A 56 -1.81 2.03 -4.06
C ILE A 56 -0.63 2.20 -5.00
N THR A 57 -0.85 2.98 -6.07
CA THR A 57 0.23 3.50 -6.92
C THR A 57 0.19 5.01 -6.95
N GLU A 58 1.25 5.61 -6.43
CA GLU A 58 1.47 7.04 -6.38
C GLU A 58 2.50 7.47 -7.42
N ASN A 59 2.28 8.63 -8.03
CA ASN A 59 3.24 9.28 -8.90
C ASN A 59 3.71 10.56 -8.21
N PHE A 60 4.94 10.56 -7.73
CA PHE A 60 5.50 11.69 -6.99
C PHE A 60 5.98 12.83 -7.89
N ASN A 61 6.29 12.52 -9.16
CA ASN A 61 6.86 13.47 -10.09
C ASN A 61 6.39 13.16 -11.51
N PRO A 62 5.22 13.68 -11.92
CA PRO A 62 4.69 13.45 -13.25
C PRO A 62 5.49 14.23 -14.28
N THR A 63 5.95 13.53 -15.31
CA THR A 63 6.67 14.06 -16.47
C THR A 63 5.84 13.86 -17.74
N ASP A 64 6.33 14.36 -18.88
CA ASP A 64 5.64 14.19 -20.18
C ASP A 64 5.69 12.73 -20.68
N ASP A 65 6.59 11.91 -20.12
CA ASP A 65 6.77 10.51 -20.48
C ASP A 65 6.65 9.62 -19.23
N ALA A 66 5.59 8.82 -19.16
CA ALA A 66 5.27 7.99 -18.00
C ALA A 66 6.36 6.99 -17.59
N ALA A 67 7.33 6.68 -18.45
CA ALA A 67 8.47 5.82 -18.10
C ALA A 67 9.54 6.56 -17.28
N ASN A 68 9.51 7.90 -17.26
CA ASN A 68 10.39 8.75 -16.45
C ASN A 68 9.73 9.24 -15.15
N ASP A 69 8.46 8.88 -14.94
CA ASP A 69 7.73 9.24 -13.72
C ASP A 69 8.24 8.46 -12.52
N GLU A 70 8.25 9.11 -11.36
CA GLU A 70 8.63 8.51 -10.09
C GLU A 70 7.42 7.81 -9.47
N TRP A 71 7.21 6.56 -9.88
CA TRP A 71 6.15 5.70 -9.36
C TRP A 71 6.58 5.04 -8.03
N GLN A 72 5.69 5.08 -7.05
CA GLN A 72 5.79 4.32 -5.81
C GLN A 72 4.60 3.39 -5.67
N GLU A 73 4.88 2.13 -5.35
CA GLU A 73 3.85 1.17 -4.97
C GLU A 73 3.85 1.01 -3.44
N SER A 74 2.66 1.03 -2.85
CA SER A 74 2.48 0.78 -1.43
C SER A 74 1.24 -0.07 -1.16
N ILE A 75 1.21 -0.69 0.01
CA ILE A 75 0.03 -1.40 0.53
C ILE A 75 -0.48 -0.68 1.77
N LEU A 76 -1.76 -0.32 1.76
CA LEU A 76 -2.49 0.17 2.92
C LEU A 76 -3.21 -0.99 3.60
N ILE A 77 -2.80 -1.34 4.81
CA ILE A 77 -3.47 -2.29 5.69
C ILE A 77 -4.50 -1.56 6.54
N LEU A 78 -5.72 -2.11 6.58
CA LEU A 78 -6.78 -1.53 7.39
C LEU A 78 -6.45 -1.62 8.90
N PRO A 79 -6.96 -0.69 9.73
CA PRO A 79 -6.57 -0.58 11.13
C PRO A 79 -6.79 -1.86 11.94
N GLU A 80 -7.84 -2.62 11.64
CA GLU A 80 -8.15 -3.87 12.35
C GLU A 80 -7.12 -4.99 12.12
N TYR A 81 -6.32 -4.92 11.05
CA TYR A 81 -5.31 -5.92 10.71
C TYR A 81 -3.88 -5.49 11.08
N ILE A 82 -3.69 -4.30 11.65
CA ILE A 82 -2.39 -3.84 12.16
C ILE A 82 -1.81 -4.81 13.20
N PRO A 83 -2.58 -5.35 14.17
CA PRO A 83 -2.03 -6.31 15.14
C PRO A 83 -1.45 -7.58 14.49
N GLU A 84 -2.04 -8.05 13.39
CA GLU A 84 -1.51 -9.19 12.63
C GLU A 84 -0.21 -8.84 11.92
N LEU A 85 -0.12 -7.62 11.38
CA LEU A 85 1.09 -7.08 10.77
C LEU A 85 2.23 -6.99 11.81
N GLU A 86 1.95 -6.48 13.01
CA GLU A 86 2.90 -6.40 14.13
C GLU A 86 3.38 -7.78 14.58
N ALA A 87 2.48 -8.77 14.65
CA ALA A 87 2.84 -10.16 14.98
C ALA A 87 3.82 -10.80 13.97
N LEU A 88 3.87 -10.30 12.73
CA LEU A 88 4.81 -10.72 11.69
C LEU A 88 6.17 -9.99 11.74
N GLY A 89 6.38 -9.18 12.78
CA GLY A 89 7.61 -8.45 13.05
C GLY A 89 7.71 -7.11 12.33
N TYR A 90 6.59 -6.56 11.85
CA TYR A 90 6.55 -5.17 11.40
C TYR A 90 6.45 -4.23 12.61
N SER A 91 7.03 -3.04 12.48
CA SER A 91 6.92 -1.98 13.49
C SER A 91 6.62 -0.65 12.83
N GLU A 92 5.95 0.24 13.56
CA GLU A 92 5.74 1.61 13.10
C GLU A 92 7.09 2.31 12.87
N ALA A 93 7.24 2.96 11.72
CA ALA A 93 8.36 3.82 11.43
C ALA A 93 8.19 5.13 12.19
N GLU A 94 9.22 5.54 12.94
CA GLU A 94 9.30 6.89 13.47
C GLU A 94 9.32 7.88 12.30
N ALA A 95 8.40 8.85 12.33
CA ALA A 95 8.30 9.94 11.36
C ALA A 95 9.45 10.94 11.48
#